data_AF-A0A356X787-F1
#
_entry.id   AF-A0A356X787-F1
#
_cell.length_a   1.000
_cell.length_b   1.000
_cell.length_c   1.000
_cell.angle_alpha   90.00
_cell.angle_beta   90.00
_cell.angle_gamma   90.00
#
_symmetry.space_group_name_H-M   'P 1'
#
loop_
_entity.id
_entity.type
_entity.pdbx_description
1 polymer ?
#
loop_
_entity_poly.entity_id
_entity_poly.type
_entity_poly.pdbx_seq_one_letter_code
_entity_poly.pdbx_strand_id
1 'polypeptide(L)'
;YEAISRGAKHVTAVEIDPQNAKQIEKTAKEFKIDKQLRVVCADVMKYLDGMATPNHFIFCDPPYDFPFMEDIIDKVLAENWLTEQGWFFLEHDKYKDFSDHPNCTFTKAYGRTIVSIFQKNPEESELN
;
A
#
# COMPACT_ATOMS: atom_id res chain seq x y z
N TYR A 1 -11.39 -0.81 -5.56
CA TYR A 1 -12.66 -0.14 -5.91
C TYR A 1 -12.70 1.29 -5.39
N GLU A 2 -12.55 1.46 -4.07
CA GLU A 2 -12.67 2.75 -3.38
C GLU A 2 -11.73 3.85 -3.88
N ALA A 3 -10.49 3.51 -4.24
CA ALA A 3 -9.56 4.48 -4.80
C ALA A 3 -10.04 4.99 -6.17
N ILE A 4 -10.52 4.10 -7.04
CA ILE A 4 -11.05 4.45 -8.36
C ILE A 4 -12.31 5.31 -8.23
N SER A 5 -13.22 4.98 -7.31
CA SER A 5 -14.43 5.79 -7.07
C SER A 5 -14.10 7.20 -6.55
N ARG A 6 -12.91 7.40 -5.97
CA ARG A 6 -12.36 8.70 -5.51
C ARG A 6 -11.44 9.38 -6.53
N GLY A 7 -11.37 8.88 -7.76
CA GLY A 7 -10.65 9.52 -8.86
C GLY A 7 -9.28 8.94 -9.19
N ALA A 8 -8.88 7.81 -8.59
CA ALA A 8 -7.67 7.11 -9.02
C ALA A 8 -7.81 6.64 -10.49
N LYS A 9 -6.86 7.05 -11.33
CA LYS A 9 -6.85 6.71 -12.76
C LYS A 9 -6.56 5.23 -12.99
N HIS A 10 -5.59 4.70 -12.24
CA HIS A 10 -5.17 3.30 -12.29
C HIS A 10 -4.93 2.78 -10.87
N VAL A 11 -5.22 1.50 -10.67
CA VAL A 11 -4.92 0.78 -9.42
C VAL A 11 -4.31 -0.57 -9.79
N THR A 12 -3.24 -0.93 -9.09
CA THR A 12 -2.72 -2.30 -9.09
C THR A 12 -3.06 -2.93 -7.74
N ALA A 13 -3.76 -4.07 -7.76
CA ALA A 13 -4.04 -4.87 -6.58
C ALA A 13 -3.12 -6.11 -6.60
N VAL A 14 -2.32 -6.30 -5.55
CA VAL A 14 -1.47 -7.47 -5.38
C VAL A 14 -2.14 -8.38 -4.35
N GLU A 15 -2.42 -9.62 -4.74
CA GLU A 15 -3.15 -10.59 -3.92
C GLU A 15 -2.47 -11.95 -4.06
N ILE A 16 -2.26 -12.66 -2.96
CA ILE A 16 -1.58 -13.96 -2.98
C ILE A 16 -2.54 -15.11 -3.28
N ASP A 17 -3.81 -15.00 -2.85
CA ASP A 17 -4.82 -16.03 -3.04
C ASP A 17 -5.46 -15.94 -4.44
N PRO A 18 -5.34 -16.99 -5.28
CA PRO A 18 -5.88 -16.96 -6.64
C PRO A 18 -7.41 -16.86 -6.73
N GLN A 19 -8.15 -17.30 -5.71
CA GLN A 19 -9.61 -17.18 -5.68
C GLN A 19 -10.02 -15.75 -5.39
N ASN A 20 -9.37 -15.10 -4.40
CA ASN A 20 -9.58 -13.69 -4.11
C ASN A 20 -9.20 -12.82 -5.31
N ALA A 21 -8.06 -13.07 -5.95
CA ALA A 21 -7.64 -12.36 -7.15
C ALA A 21 -8.70 -12.44 -8.27
N LYS A 22 -9.25 -13.64 -8.54
CA LYS A 22 -10.33 -13.82 -9.51
C LYS A 22 -11.62 -13.09 -9.12
N GLN A 23 -11.95 -13.08 -7.83
CA GLN A 23 -13.12 -12.34 -7.34
C GLN A 23 -12.92 -10.84 -7.53
N ILE A 24 -11.71 -10.32 -7.31
CA ILE A 24 -11.37 -8.93 -7.56
C ILE A 24 -11.56 -8.59 -9.06
N GLU A 25 -11.01 -9.41 -9.95
CA GLU A 25 -11.19 -9.22 -11.40
C GLU A 25 -12.66 -9.27 -11.83
N LYS A 26 -13.43 -10.20 -11.26
CA LYS A 26 -14.86 -10.34 -11.55
C LYS A 26 -15.63 -9.08 -11.15
N THR A 27 -15.45 -8.61 -9.91
CA THR A 27 -16.13 -7.41 -9.42
C THR A 27 -15.68 -6.17 -10.19
N ALA A 28 -14.42 -6.07 -10.60
CA ALA A 28 -13.95 -4.99 -11.46
C ALA A 28 -14.67 -4.94 -12.81
N LYS A 29 -14.95 -6.10 -13.42
CA LYS A 29 -15.74 -6.19 -14.66
C LYS A 29 -17.21 -5.81 -14.43
N GLU A 30 -17.81 -6.27 -13.33
CA GLU A 30 -19.19 -5.92 -12.97
C GLU A 30 -19.35 -4.41 -12.80
N PHE A 31 -18.35 -3.74 -12.21
CA PHE A 31 -18.32 -2.29 -12.05
C PHE A 31 -17.81 -1.53 -13.27
N LYS A 32 -17.42 -2.22 -14.35
CA LYS A 32 -16.87 -1.66 -15.59
C LYS A 32 -15.62 -0.79 -15.38
N ILE A 33 -14.79 -1.18 -14.42
CA ILE A 33 -13.51 -0.53 -14.09
C ILE A 33 -12.31 -1.44 -14.40
N ASP A 34 -12.53 -2.55 -15.10
CA ASP A 34 -11.51 -3.56 -15.46
C ASP A 34 -10.35 -2.99 -16.29
N LYS A 35 -10.56 -1.85 -16.98
CA LYS A 35 -9.50 -1.11 -17.68
C LYS A 35 -8.63 -0.23 -16.76
N GLN A 36 -9.12 0.07 -15.56
CA GLN A 36 -8.44 0.90 -14.56
C GLN A 36 -7.81 0.06 -13.44
N LEU A 37 -8.23 -1.20 -13.28
CA LEU A 37 -7.72 -2.10 -12.25
C LEU A 37 -6.90 -3.23 -12.88
N ARG A 38 -5.63 -3.32 -12.50
CA ARG A 38 -4.78 -4.49 -12.75
C ARG A 38 -4.72 -5.34 -11.49
N VAL A 39 -4.98 -6.64 -11.61
CA VAL A 39 -4.79 -7.60 -10.52
C VAL A 39 -3.52 -8.40 -10.79
N VAL A 40 -2.68 -8.54 -9.77
CA VAL A 40 -1.45 -9.33 -9.80
C VAL A 40 -1.56 -10.40 -8.73
N CYS A 41 -1.69 -11.65 -9.17
CA CYS A 41 -1.72 -12.80 -8.26
C CYS A 41 -0.28 -13.18 -7.88
N ALA A 42 0.23 -12.66 -6.76
CA ALA A 42 1.62 -12.86 -6.34
C ALA A 42 1.81 -12.68 -4.83
N ASP A 43 2.90 -13.26 -4.33
CA ASP A 43 3.45 -12.90 -3.03
C ASP A 43 3.98 -11.45 -3.08
N VAL A 44 3.68 -10.66 -2.04
CA VAL A 44 4.00 -9.22 -2.02
C VAL A 44 5.50 -8.95 -2.03
N MET A 45 6.30 -9.76 -1.33
CA MET A 45 7.76 -9.58 -1.29
C MET A 45 8.35 -9.86 -2.67
N LYS A 46 7.92 -10.94 -3.32
CA LYS A 46 8.32 -11.24 -4.71
C LYS A 46 7.88 -10.17 -5.71
N TYR A 47 6.72 -9.56 -5.48
CA TYR A 47 6.26 -8.46 -6.33
C TYR A 47 7.14 -7.22 -6.15
N LEU A 48 7.48 -6.88 -4.90
CA LEU A 48 8.35 -5.75 -4.58
C LEU A 48 9.79 -5.94 -5.07
N ASP A 49 10.29 -7.17 -5.16
CA ASP A 49 11.59 -7.50 -5.80
C ASP A 49 11.60 -7.29 -7.33
N GLY A 50 10.44 -7.01 -7.93
CA GLY A 50 10.28 -6.80 -9.36
C GLY A 50 10.67 -5.40 -9.83
N MET A 51 10.28 -5.08 -11.07
CA MET A 51 10.48 -3.74 -11.61
C MET A 51 9.44 -2.77 -11.03
N ALA A 52 9.90 -1.83 -10.21
CA ALA A 52 9.03 -0.84 -9.59
C ALA A 52 8.35 0.07 -10.62
N THR A 53 7.08 0.37 -10.33
CA THR A 53 6.33 1.44 -10.99
C THR A 53 5.86 2.39 -9.89
N PRO A 54 6.35 3.64 -9.84
CA PRO A 54 6.03 4.59 -8.77
C PRO A 54 4.53 4.86 -8.65
N ASN A 55 4.01 4.85 -7.42
CA ASN A 55 2.61 5.13 -7.08
C ASN A 55 2.50 6.36 -6.19
N HIS A 56 1.41 7.10 -6.33
CA HIS A 56 1.08 8.24 -5.46
C HIS A 56 0.50 7.79 -4.12
N PHE A 57 -0.17 6.64 -4.11
CA PHE A 57 -0.76 6.07 -2.92
C PHE A 57 -0.49 4.57 -2.92
N ILE A 58 0.01 4.05 -1.81
CA ILE A 58 0.17 2.61 -1.56
C ILE A 58 -0.56 2.30 -0.26
N PHE A 59 -1.39 1.27 -0.28
CA PHE A 59 -2.11 0.78 0.89
C PHE A 59 -1.67 -0.65 1.16
N CYS A 60 -1.28 -0.93 2.40
CA CYS A 60 -0.91 -2.27 2.84
C CYS A 60 -1.63 -2.58 4.14
N ASP A 61 -2.47 -3.60 4.11
CA ASP A 61 -3.14 -4.18 5.28
C ASP A 61 -2.75 -5.66 5.37
N PRO A 62 -1.51 -5.95 5.81
CA PRO A 62 -1.05 -7.31 5.98
C PRO A 62 -1.67 -7.94 7.24
N PRO A 63 -1.75 -9.29 7.31
CA PRO A 63 -2.09 -9.97 8.55
C PRO A 63 -1.23 -9.49 9.73
N TYR A 64 -1.81 -9.38 10.92
CA TYR A 64 -1.10 -8.79 12.08
C TYR A 64 0.23 -9.49 12.42
N ASP A 65 0.31 -10.80 12.21
CA ASP A 65 1.49 -11.64 12.43
C ASP A 65 2.48 -11.65 11.26
N PHE A 66 2.26 -10.86 10.21
CA PHE A 66 3.16 -10.80 9.05
C PHE A 66 4.55 -10.31 9.47
N PRO A 67 5.61 -11.13 9.33
CA PRO A 67 6.91 -10.82 9.92
C PRO A 67 7.71 -9.78 9.13
N PHE A 68 7.40 -9.58 7.85
CA PHE A 68 8.20 -8.74 6.93
C PHE A 68 7.61 -7.33 6.74
N MET A 69 6.94 -6.77 7.75
CA MET A 69 6.36 -5.42 7.63
C MET A 69 7.45 -4.34 7.49
N GLU A 70 8.55 -4.47 8.24
CA GLU A 70 9.70 -3.57 8.12
C GLU A 70 10.32 -3.66 6.72
N ASP A 71 10.51 -4.87 6.18
CA ASP A 71 11.03 -5.05 4.83
C ASP A 71 10.09 -4.44 3.76
N ILE A 72 8.77 -4.48 3.95
CA ILE A 72 7.82 -3.80 3.06
C ILE A 72 8.03 -2.28 3.12
N ILE A 73 8.15 -1.70 4.31
CA ILE A 73 8.39 -0.25 4.48
C ILE A 73 9.68 0.14 3.75
N ASP A 74 10.77 -0.59 3.99
CA ASP A 74 12.07 -0.33 3.40
C ASP A 74 12.02 -0.43 1.87
N LYS A 75 11.44 -1.51 1.33
CA LYS A 75 11.32 -1.69 -0.12
C LYS A 75 10.48 -0.60 -0.76
N VAL A 76 9.33 -0.26 -0.17
CA VAL A 76 8.43 0.75 -0.71
C VAL A 76 9.11 2.12 -0.78
N LEU A 77 9.86 2.48 0.28
CA LEU A 77 10.53 3.78 0.38
C LEU A 77 11.82 3.84 -0.46
N ALA A 78 12.60 2.76 -0.55
CA ALA A 78 13.89 2.75 -1.21
C ALA A 78 13.82 2.41 -2.72
N GLU A 79 12.95 1.48 -3.13
CA GLU A 79 13.00 0.86 -4.47
C GLU A 79 12.08 1.55 -5.50
N ASN A 80 11.83 2.87 -5.37
CA ASN A 80 11.04 3.67 -6.31
C ASN A 80 9.59 3.18 -6.51
N TRP A 81 9.03 2.43 -5.56
CA TRP A 81 7.62 2.04 -5.57
C TRP A 81 6.68 3.19 -5.24
N LEU A 82 7.15 4.16 -4.45
CA LEU A 82 6.44 5.38 -4.08
C LEU A 82 7.02 6.59 -4.82
N THR A 83 6.17 7.50 -5.28
CA THR A 83 6.63 8.81 -5.81
C THR A 83 7.18 9.68 -4.68
N GLU A 84 7.92 10.74 -5.01
CA GLU A 84 8.50 11.66 -4.00
C GLU A 84 7.43 12.33 -3.11
N GLN A 85 6.24 12.57 -3.66
CA GLN A 85 5.08 13.14 -2.96
C GLN A 85 4.05 12.08 -2.57
N GLY A 86 4.38 10.80 -2.75
CA GLY A 86 3.45 9.70 -2.54
C GLY A 86 3.29 9.37 -1.06
N TRP A 87 2.15 8.80 -0.71
CA TRP A 87 1.83 8.37 0.65
C TRP A 87 1.71 6.84 0.71
N PHE A 88 2.44 6.25 1.65
CA PHE A 88 2.31 4.84 1.96
C PHE A 88 1.56 4.66 3.28
N PHE A 89 0.42 3.97 3.24
CA PHE A 89 -0.40 3.65 4.40
C PHE A 89 -0.18 2.19 4.79
N LEU A 90 0.19 1.96 6.04
CA LEU A 90 0.33 0.62 6.61
C LEU A 90 -0.64 0.45 7.77
N GLU A 91 -1.49 -0.58 7.69
CA GLU A 91 -2.27 -1.07 8.82
C GLU A 91 -1.46 -2.12 9.59
N HIS A 92 -1.43 -1.99 10.92
CA HIS A 92 -0.76 -2.95 11.80
C HIS A 92 -1.46 -2.98 13.17
N ASP A 93 -1.10 -3.93 14.03
CA ASP A 93 -1.59 -3.91 15.41
C ASP A 93 -0.73 -3.08 16.34
N LYS A 94 -1.26 -2.82 17.54
CA LYS A 94 -0.61 -2.03 18.58
C LYS A 94 0.71 -2.59 19.14
N TYR A 95 1.09 -3.82 18.79
CA TYR A 95 2.34 -4.41 19.27
C TYR A 95 3.52 -4.14 18.32
N LYS A 96 3.24 -3.60 17.13
CA LYS A 96 4.24 -3.03 16.22
C LYS A 96 4.09 -1.53 16.24
N ASP A 97 5.16 -0.81 16.57
CA ASP A 97 5.17 0.64 16.62
C ASP A 97 6.21 1.16 15.64
N PHE A 98 5.75 2.01 14.72
CA PHE A 98 6.58 2.65 13.70
C PHE A 98 6.62 4.17 13.87
N SER A 99 6.10 4.71 14.98
CA SER A 99 6.01 6.15 15.20
C SER A 99 7.37 6.85 15.28
N ASP A 100 8.42 6.14 15.70
CA ASP A 100 9.81 6.63 15.72
C ASP A 100 10.55 6.43 14.38
N HIS A 101 9.90 5.85 13.37
CA HIS A 101 10.53 5.64 12.06
C HIS A 101 10.74 7.00 11.36
N PRO A 102 11.94 7.29 10.80
CA PRO A 102 12.27 8.61 10.25
C PRO A 102 11.34 9.09 9.13
N ASN A 103 10.76 8.15 8.38
CA ASN A 103 9.80 8.44 7.31
C ASN A 103 8.33 8.37 7.74
N CYS A 104 8.02 8.03 9.00
CA CYS A 104 6.66 8.03 9.49
C CYS A 104 6.22 9.46 9.82
N THR A 105 5.17 9.95 9.15
CA THR A 105 4.67 11.32 9.32
C THR A 105 3.38 11.40 10.12
N PHE A 106 2.66 10.30 10.24
CA PHE A 106 1.39 10.26 10.95
C PHE A 106 1.06 8.85 11.42
N THR A 107 0.59 8.74 12.66
CA THR A 107 0.10 7.49 13.23
C THR A 107 -1.21 7.72 13.94
N LYS A 108 -2.20 6.85 13.70
CA LYS A 108 -3.49 6.92 14.38
C LYS A 108 -4.07 5.55 14.68
N ALA A 109 -4.50 5.38 15.93
CA ALA A 109 -5.18 4.18 16.39
C ALA A 109 -6.70 4.22 16.15
N TYR A 110 -7.24 3.08 15.72
CA TYR A 110 -8.65 2.78 15.57
C TYR A 110 -8.96 1.47 16.32
N GLY A 111 -9.03 1.54 17.65
CA GLY A 111 -9.20 0.35 18.48
C GLY A 111 -7.92 -0.48 18.54
N ARG A 112 -7.93 -1.69 17.96
CA ARG A 112 -6.74 -2.57 17.89
C ARG A 112 -5.85 -2.29 16.68
N THR A 113 -6.43 -1.73 15.62
CA THR A 113 -5.73 -1.39 14.38
C THR A 113 -5.07 -0.03 14.52
N ILE A 114 -3.83 0.09 14.07
CA ILE A 114 -3.10 1.35 13.92
C ILE A 114 -2.84 1.55 12.43
N VAL A 115 -3.08 2.77 11.95
CA VAL A 115 -2.69 3.20 10.60
C VAL A 115 -1.49 4.13 10.75
N SER A 116 -0.39 3.78 10.11
CA SER A 116 0.80 4.62 9.98
C SER A 116 0.98 5.08 8.54
N ILE A 117 1.34 6.35 8.35
CA ILE A 117 1.61 6.96 7.04
C ILE A 117 3.11 7.23 6.93
N PHE A 118 3.68 6.83 5.78
CA PHE A 118 5.07 7.04 5.45
C PHE A 118 5.23 7.86 4.17
N GLN A 119 6.24 8.72 4.15
CA GLN A 119 6.63 9.55 3.00
C GLN A 119 8.15 9.54 2.84
N LYS A 120 8.65 9.56 1.59
CA LYS A 120 10.10 9.59 1.31
C LYS A 120 10.81 10.81 1.91
N ASN A 121 10.21 11.99 1.74
CA ASN A 121 10.77 13.27 2.19
C ASN A 121 9.78 13.99 3.11
N PRO A 122 9.68 13.59 4.40
CA PRO A 122 8.67 14.09 5.32
C PRO A 122 8.78 15.60 5.57
N GLU A 123 9.98 16.16 5.61
CA GLU A 123 10.25 17.59 5.88
C GLU A 123 9.74 18.55 4.79
N GLU A 124 9.68 18.12 3.53
CA GLU A 124 9.16 18.96 2.42
C GLU A 124 7.62 19.02 2.37
N SER A 125 6.93 18.13 3.09
CA SER A 125 5.48 17.99 3.02
C SER A 125 4.70 19.05 3.83
N GLU A 126 5.34 19.67 4.84
CA GLU A 126 4.72 20.75 5.65
C GLU A 126 4.83 22.14 5.00
N LEU A 127 5.54 22.26 3.87
CA LEU A 127 5.83 23.53 3.20
C LEU A 127 4.93 23.82 1.98
N ASN A 128 3.92 22.97 1.69
CA ASN A 128 3.01 23.11 0.54
C ASN A 128 1.53 23.22 0.94
#